data_AF-A0A223EL71-F1
#
_entry.id   AF-A0A223EL71-F1
#
_cell.length_a   1.000
_cell.length_b   1.000
_cell.length_c   1.000
_cell.angle_alpha   90.00
_cell.angle_beta   90.00
_cell.angle_gamma   90.00
#
_symmetry.space_group_name_H-M   'P 1'
#
loop_
_entity.id
_entity.type
_entity.pdbx_description
1 polymer ?
#
loop_
_entity_poly.entity_id
_entity_poly.type
_entity_poly.pdbx_seq_one_letter_code
_entity_poly.pdbx_strand_id
1 'polypeptide(L)' 'MGSGMNPVVKERILELVKLAYEVEKFIQITAGYRNFPEQNELYERGRRNKSKPIVTFAKGANPCITMDLL' A
#
# COMPACT_ATOMS: atom_id res chain seq x y z
N MET A 1 -1.57 -10.30 1.50
CA MET A 1 -0.34 -9.81 0.83
C MET A 1 -0.28 -10.43 -0.56
N GLY A 2 -0.29 -9.62 -1.62
CA GLY A 2 -0.39 -10.10 -3.02
C GLY A 2 0.95 -10.46 -3.66
N SER A 3 0.89 -10.97 -4.90
CA SER A 3 2.05 -11.21 -5.77
C SER A 3 2.78 -9.91 -6.14
N GLY A 4 4.08 -10.00 -6.46
CA GLY A 4 4.90 -8.86 -6.90
C GLY A 4 5.58 -8.05 -5.77
N MET A 5 5.28 -8.34 -4.50
CA MET A 5 5.99 -7.74 -3.37
C MET A 5 7.42 -8.27 -3.24
N ASN A 6 8.38 -7.39 -2.97
CA ASN A 6 9.76 -7.79 -2.71
C ASN A 6 9.82 -8.76 -1.52
N PRO A 7 10.46 -9.94 -1.66
CA PRO A 7 10.53 -10.95 -0.59
C PRO A 7 11.09 -10.41 0.73
N VAL A 8 12.12 -9.56 0.68
CA VAL A 8 12.73 -8.94 1.87
C VAL A 8 11.70 -8.06 2.59
N VAL A 9 10.94 -7.26 1.85
CA VAL A 9 9.90 -6.41 2.44
C VAL A 9 8.80 -7.25 3.05
N LYS A 10 8.40 -8.36 2.40
CA LYS A 10 7.41 -9.29 2.94
C LYS A 10 7.86 -9.88 4.28
N GLU A 11 9.12 -10.30 4.39
CA GLU A 11 9.68 -10.83 5.64
C GLU A 11 9.68 -9.77 6.75
N ARG A 12 10.17 -8.56 6.47
CA ARG A 12 10.18 -7.45 7.44
C ARG A 12 8.80 -7.04 7.93
N ILE A 13 7.81 -7.07 7.03
CA ILE A 13 6.41 -6.80 7.37
C ILE A 13 5.89 -7.84 8.37
N LEU A 14 6.20 -9.13 8.17
CA LEU A 14 5.78 -10.18 9.09
C LEU A 14 6.46 -10.06 10.46
N GLU A 15 7.74 -9.67 10.50
CA GLU A 15 8.44 -9.35 11.75
C GLU A 15 7.76 -8.19 12.49
N LEU A 16 7.42 -7.10 11.78
CA LEU A 16 6.74 -5.95 12.36
C LEU A 16 5.35 -6.31 12.93
N VAL A 17 4.58 -7.13 12.21
CA VAL A 17 3.26 -7.59 12.68
C VAL A 17 3.39 -8.41 13.98
N LYS A 18 4.41 -9.26 14.09
CA LYS A 18 4.66 -10.03 15.32
C LYS A 18 5.00 -9.12 16.49
N LEU A 19 5.92 -8.17 16.30
CA LEU A 19 6.32 -7.22 17.33
C LEU A 19 5.14 -6.34 17.78
N ALA A 20 4.29 -5.93 16.85
CA ALA A 20 3.08 -5.16 17.18
C ALA A 20 2.09 -5.98 18.02
N TYR A 21 1.92 -7.26 17.69
CA TYR A 21 1.06 -8.16 18.45
C TYR A 21 1.55 -8.35 19.89
N GLU A 22 2.87 -8.42 20.12
CA GLU A 22 3.46 -8.51 21.47
C GLU A 22 3.16 -7.28 22.35
N VAL A 23 2.92 -6.12 21.73
CA VAL A 23 2.52 -4.88 22.42
C VAL A 23 1.03 -4.58 22.29
N GLU A 24 0.22 -5.61 22.01
CA GLU A 24 -1.25 -5.55 21.88
C GLU A 24 -1.75 -4.57 20.80
N LYS A 25 -0.93 -4.32 19.78
CA LYS A 25 -1.29 -3.51 18.61
C LYS A 25 -1.58 -4.39 17.40
N PHE A 26 -2.70 -4.15 16.76
CA PHE A 26 -3.13 -4.91 15.60
C PHE A 26 -2.87 -4.12 14.33
N ILE A 27 -2.08 -4.69 13.41
CA ILE A 27 -1.75 -4.05 12.13
C ILE A 27 -2.61 -4.65 11.03
N GLN A 28 -3.24 -3.79 10.23
CA GLN A 28 -3.93 -4.22 9.01
C GLN A 28 -3.17 -3.72 7.78
N ILE A 29 -2.74 -4.66 6.94
CA ILE A 29 -2.11 -4.33 5.66
C ILE A 29 -3.23 -4.10 4.64
N THR A 30 -3.52 -2.83 4.36
CA THR A 30 -4.61 -2.41 3.46
C THR A 30 -4.21 -2.39 1.99
N ALA A 31 -2.91 -2.23 1.67
CA ALA A 31 -2.41 -2.37 0.30
C ALA A 31 -0.98 -2.93 0.23
N GLY A 32 -0.76 -3.87 -0.70
CA GLY A 32 0.54 -4.47 -0.95
C GLY A 32 1.28 -3.83 -2.13
N TYR A 33 1.87 -4.65 -2.99
CA TYR A 33 2.44 -4.21 -4.26
C TYR A 33 1.33 -3.70 -5.20
N ARG A 34 1.65 -2.64 -5.96
CA ARG A 34 0.82 -2.08 -7.02
C ARG A 34 1.67 -1.93 -8.28
N ASN A 35 1.14 -2.39 -9.42
CA ASN A 35 1.82 -2.23 -10.71
C ASN A 35 1.59 -0.83 -11.31
N PHE A 36 2.28 -0.54 -12.42
CA PHE A 36 2.22 0.78 -13.06
C PHE A 36 0.81 1.19 -13.53
N PRO A 37 0.03 0.33 -14.24
CA PRO A 37 -1.35 0.65 -14.60
C PRO A 37 -2.25 0.97 -13.39
N GLU A 38 -2.22 0.14 -12.35
CA GLU A 38 -3.04 0.32 -11.14
C GLU A 38 -2.69 1.62 -10.42
N GLN A 39 -1.39 1.92 -10.30
CA GLN A 39 -0.94 3.16 -9.68
C GLN A 39 -1.37 4.39 -10.50
N ASN A 40 -1.33 4.29 -11.82
CA ASN A 40 -1.77 5.39 -12.68
C ASN A 40 -3.29 5.59 -12.61
N GLU A 41 -4.08 4.53 -12.44
CA GLU A 41 -5.51 4.65 -12.21
C GLU A 41 -5.82 5.44 -10.92
N LEU A 42 -5.10 5.15 -9.82
CA LEU A 42 -5.21 5.90 -8.57
C LEU A 42 -4.75 7.35 -8.70
N TYR A 43 -3.66 7.59 -9.45
CA TYR A 43 -3.20 8.94 -9.74
C TYR A 43 -4.25 9.74 -10.51
N GLU A 44 -4.89 9.14 -11.52
CA GLU A 44 -5.89 9.85 -12.30
C GLU A 44 -7.24 10.02 -11.57
N ARG A 45 -7.48 9.29 -10.48
CA ARG A 45 -8.68 9.44 -9.64
C ARG A 45 -8.73 10.84 -9.02
N GLY A 46 -9.89 11.50 -9.10
CA GLY A 46 -10.06 12.89 -8.67
C GLY A 46 -9.47 13.93 -9.61
N ARG A 47 -8.53 13.53 -10.48
CA ARG A 47 -7.99 14.38 -11.56
C ARG A 47 -8.89 14.36 -12.79
N ARG A 48 -9.23 13.16 -13.28
CA ARG A 48 -10.17 12.95 -14.40
C ARG A 48 -11.63 13.11 -14.02
N ASN A 49 -12.01 12.67 -12.83
CA ASN A 49 -13.37 12.78 -12.31
C ASN A 49 -13.36 13.59 -11.02
N LYS A 50 -13.78 14.85 -11.10
CA LYS A 50 -13.79 15.80 -9.97
C LYS A 50 -14.75 15.44 -8.83
N SER A 51 -15.67 14.50 -9.03
CA SER A 51 -16.53 13.99 -7.94
C SER A 51 -15.86 12.93 -7.08
N LYS A 52 -14.67 12.43 -7.47
CA LYS A 52 -13.88 11.48 -6.67
C LYS A 52 -12.73 12.22 -5.95
N PRO A 53 -12.30 11.76 -4.76
CA PRO A 53 -11.15 12.34 -4.10
C PRO A 53 -9.84 11.97 -4.82
N ILE A 54 -8.83 12.84 -4.68
CA ILE A 54 -7.44 12.53 -5.02
C ILE A 54 -6.87 11.65 -3.88
N VAL A 55 -6.36 10.47 -4.22
CA VAL A 55 -5.87 9.48 -3.23
C VAL A 55 -4.37 9.22 -3.31
N THR A 56 -3.70 9.77 -4.33
CA THR A 56 -2.23 9.70 -4.45
C THR A 56 -1.70 10.85 -5.32
N PHE A 57 -0.44 11.22 -5.08
CA PHE A 57 0.32 12.16 -5.90
C PHE A 57 1.42 11.46 -6.73
N ALA A 58 1.63 10.16 -6.54
CA ALA A 58 2.63 9.39 -7.29
C ALA A 58 2.04 8.83 -8.59
N LYS A 59 2.69 9.12 -9.72
CA LYS A 59 2.38 8.50 -11.03
C LYS A 59 2.86 7.06 -11.08
N GLY A 60 2.40 6.30 -12.08
CA GLY A 60 2.75 4.90 -12.33
C GLY A 60 4.21 4.61 -12.72
N ALA A 61 5.19 5.29 -12.13
CA ALA A 61 6.62 4.97 -12.22
C ALA A 61 7.21 4.55 -10.86
N ASN A 62 6.48 4.77 -9.76
CA ASN A 62 6.87 4.39 -8.41
C ASN A 62 5.95 3.28 -7.87
N PRO A 63 6.40 2.03 -7.74
CA PRO A 63 5.65 1.03 -6.98
C PRO A 63 5.59 1.45 -5.51
N CYS A 64 4.39 1.44 -4.92
CA CYS A 64 4.16 1.87 -3.53
C CYS A 64 3.62 0.70 -2.69
N ILE A 65 4.04 0.61 -1.43
CA ILE A 65 3.47 -0.27 -0.40
C ILE A 65 2.89 0.64 0.68
N THR A 66 1.70 0.34 1.20
CA THR A 66 1.03 1.15 2.23
C THR A 66 0.50 0.27 3.35
N MET A 67 0.80 0.64 4.60
CA MET A 67 0.42 -0.12 5.79
C MET A 67 -0.26 0.84 6.77
N ASP A 68 -1.40 0.43 7.32
CA ASP A 68 -2.15 1.22 8.29
C ASP A 68 -2.14 0.52 9.65
N LEU A 69 -1.96 1.31 10.72
CA LEU A 69 -2.10 0.85 12.10
C LEU A 69 -3.57 1.01 12.50
N LEU A 70 -4.15 -0.01 13.12
CA LEU A 70 -5.49 0.07 13.71
C LEU A 70 -5.42 0.53 15.17
#